data_AF-A0A5C2LHF9-F1
#
_entry.id   AF-A0A5C2LHF9-F1
#
_cell.length_a   1.000
_cell.length_b   1.000
_cell.length_c   1.000
_cell.angle_alpha   90.00
_cell.angle_beta   90.00
_cell.angle_gamma   90.00
#
_symmetry.space_group_name_H-M   'P 1'
#
loop_
_entity.id
_entity.type
_entity.pdbx_description
1 polymer ?
#
loop_
_entity_poly.entity_id
_entity_poly.type
_entity_poly.pdbx_seq_one_letter_code
_entity_poly.pdbx_strand_id
1 'polypeptide(L)'
;MAQVNAQMRPLFSKLPDGFHIGLNISVSHINAPSFIDDCLHYQRGFEGKAVKLMLEITEQEPLLLNDAVVDKLNTLHSRGFSIALDDFGTGYSGLSCLHELIFDYIKIDQSFVGRVTGRRRQASCWTA
;
A
#
# COMPACT_ATOMS: atom_id res chain seq x y z
N MET A 1 1.04 -12.74 0.33
CA MET A 1 2.27 -12.38 1.08
C MET A 1 3.38 -13.44 1.01
N ALA A 2 3.13 -14.71 1.34
CA ALA A 2 4.18 -15.76 1.31
C ALA A 2 4.91 -15.90 -0.05
N GLN A 3 4.18 -15.77 -1.16
CA GLN A 3 4.76 -15.81 -2.51
C GLN A 3 5.78 -14.68 -2.75
N VAL A 4 5.54 -13.48 -2.20
CA VAL A 4 6.44 -12.34 -2.34
C VAL A 4 7.76 -12.62 -1.61
N ASN A 5 7.72 -13.19 -0.40
CA ASN A 5 8.93 -13.62 0.30
C ASN A 5 9.75 -14.61 -0.53
N ALA A 6 9.09 -15.61 -1.13
CA ALA A 6 9.75 -16.61 -1.96
C ALA A 6 10.41 -15.98 -3.21
N GLN A 7 9.74 -15.03 -3.86
CA GLN A 7 10.24 -14.36 -5.05
C GLN A 7 11.35 -13.33 -4.75
N MET A 8 11.30 -12.67 -3.59
CA MET A 8 12.27 -11.65 -3.23
C MET A 8 13.56 -12.21 -2.63
N ARG A 9 13.51 -13.40 -2.00
CA ARG A 9 14.68 -14.06 -1.38
C ARG A 9 15.93 -14.12 -2.26
N PRO A 10 15.87 -14.51 -3.54
CA PRO A 10 17.04 -14.55 -4.42
C PRO A 10 17.64 -13.16 -4.72
N LEU A 11 16.89 -12.09 -4.50
CA LEU A 11 17.28 -10.72 -4.80
C LEU A 11 17.88 -9.98 -3.60
N PHE A 12 17.76 -10.51 -2.38
CA PHE A 12 18.15 -9.82 -1.15
C PHE A 12 19.59 -9.32 -1.09
N SER A 13 20.54 -9.99 -1.75
CA SER A 13 21.95 -9.53 -1.79
C SER A 13 22.18 -8.35 -2.74
N LYS A 14 21.21 -8.04 -3.59
CA LYS A 14 21.28 -6.97 -4.60
C LYS A 14 20.44 -5.75 -4.23
N LEU A 15 19.61 -5.84 -3.20
CA LEU A 15 18.78 -4.72 -2.77
C LEU A 15 19.64 -3.71 -2.00
N PRO A 16 19.59 -2.42 -2.34
CA PRO A 16 20.26 -1.40 -1.57
C PRO A 16 19.60 -1.23 -0.20
N ASP A 17 20.34 -0.71 0.76
CA ASP A 17 19.78 -0.34 2.06
C ASP A 17 18.71 0.74 1.90
N GLY A 18 17.63 0.59 2.66
CA GLY A 18 16.45 1.45 2.60
C GLY A 18 15.50 1.15 1.43
N PHE A 19 15.70 0.08 0.65
CA PHE A 19 14.82 -0.26 -0.48
C PHE A 19 13.36 -0.48 -0.02
N HIS A 20 12.42 0.16 -0.70
CA HIS A 20 10.99 0.06 -0.39
C HIS A 20 10.36 -1.11 -1.12
N ILE A 21 9.59 -1.93 -0.40
CA ILE A 21 8.80 -3.03 -0.95
C ILE A 21 7.33 -2.76 -0.61
N GLY A 22 6.60 -2.25 -1.60
CA GLY A 22 5.15 -2.04 -1.51
C GLY A 22 4.36 -3.30 -1.85
N LEU A 23 3.33 -3.57 -1.06
CA LEU A 23 2.35 -4.61 -1.33
C LEU A 23 0.96 -3.99 -1.38
N ASN A 24 0.23 -4.24 -2.46
CA ASN A 24 -1.17 -3.87 -2.56
C ASN A 24 -2.02 -4.78 -1.67
N ILE A 25 -2.85 -4.17 -0.83
CA ILE A 25 -3.73 -4.84 0.12
C ILE A 25 -5.18 -4.55 -0.24
N SER A 26 -5.96 -5.61 -0.45
CA SER A 26 -7.41 -5.47 -0.63
C SER A 26 -8.13 -5.19 0.68
N VAL A 27 -9.29 -4.54 0.61
CA VAL A 27 -10.14 -4.27 1.77
C VAL A 27 -10.58 -5.57 2.45
N SER A 28 -10.81 -6.63 1.66
CA SER A 28 -11.13 -7.96 2.18
C SER A 28 -10.00 -8.54 3.05
N HIS A 29 -8.73 -8.29 2.70
CA HIS A 29 -7.61 -8.76 3.51
C HIS A 29 -7.49 -7.96 4.80
N ILE A 30 -7.67 -6.64 4.76
CA ILE A 30 -7.67 -5.78 5.96
C ILE A 30 -8.74 -6.23 6.97
N ASN A 31 -9.93 -6.58 6.47
CA ASN A 31 -11.04 -7.02 7.31
C ASN A 31 -10.84 -8.41 7.90
N ALA A 32 -9.97 -9.24 7.33
CA ALA A 32 -9.70 -10.58 7.86
C ALA A 32 -9.14 -10.49 9.30
N PRO A 33 -9.54 -11.42 10.20
CA PRO A 33 -8.96 -11.50 11.54
C PRO A 33 -7.45 -11.81 11.52
N SER A 34 -6.97 -12.54 10.49
CA SER A 34 -5.57 -12.92 10.33
C SER A 34 -4.66 -11.80 9.82
N PHE A 35 -5.22 -10.64 9.43
CA PHE A 35 -4.48 -9.62 8.69
C PHE A 35 -3.17 -9.18 9.34
N ILE A 36 -3.22 -8.91 10.65
CA ILE A 36 -2.03 -8.51 11.41
C ILE A 36 -1.00 -9.63 11.41
N ASP A 37 -1.42 -10.87 11.70
CA ASP A 37 -0.54 -12.03 11.76
C ASP A 37 0.11 -12.33 10.40
N ASP A 38 -0.65 -12.18 9.32
CA ASP A 38 -0.17 -12.33 7.94
C ASP A 38 0.93 -11.30 7.63
N CYS A 39 0.72 -10.03 8.01
CA CYS A 39 1.70 -8.97 7.83
C CYS A 39 2.96 -9.22 8.68
N LEU A 40 2.80 -9.57 9.95
CA LEU A 40 3.94 -9.87 10.82
C LEU A 40 4.72 -11.09 10.32
N HIS A 41 4.03 -12.12 9.82
CA HIS A 41 4.68 -13.27 9.20
C HIS A 41 5.45 -12.86 7.93
N TYR A 42 4.87 -12.00 7.11
CA TYR A 42 5.52 -11.42 5.95
C TYR A 42 6.81 -10.69 6.33
N GLN A 43 6.76 -9.81 7.34
CA GLN A 43 7.90 -9.04 7.85
C GLN A 43 9.05 -9.93 8.31
N ARG A 44 8.76 -11.05 9.00
CA ARG A 44 9.78 -12.01 9.44
C ARG A 44 10.61 -12.57 8.28
N GLY A 45 10.03 -12.66 7.08
CA GLY A 45 10.75 -13.09 5.87
C GLY A 45 11.89 -12.16 5.44
N PHE A 46 11.91 -10.93 5.95
CA PHE A 46 12.93 -9.91 5.66
C PHE A 46 13.76 -9.52 6.90
N GLU A 47 13.67 -10.26 8.00
CA GLU A 47 14.49 -9.98 9.18
C GLU A 47 15.99 -9.95 8.85
N GLY A 48 16.68 -8.94 9.38
CA GLY A 48 18.09 -8.68 9.08
C GLY A 48 18.35 -8.06 7.71
N LYS A 49 17.31 -7.61 6.99
CA LYS A 49 17.43 -6.80 5.77
C LYS A 49 17.04 -5.36 6.04
N ALA A 50 17.80 -4.41 5.53
CA ALA A 50 17.50 -2.99 5.63
C ALA A 50 16.44 -2.56 4.60
N VAL A 51 15.32 -3.29 4.48
CA VAL A 51 14.22 -2.93 3.58
C VAL A 51 13.10 -2.25 4.35
N LYS A 52 12.35 -1.39 3.67
CA LYS A 52 11.14 -0.75 4.21
C LYS A 52 9.92 -1.42 3.59
N LEU A 53 9.09 -2.03 4.43
CA LEU A 53 7.87 -2.70 3.98
C LEU A 53 6.72 -1.71 3.99
N MET A 54 5.96 -1.66 2.90
CA MET A 54 4.86 -0.73 2.71
C MET A 54 3.58 -1.46 2.35
N LEU A 55 2.47 -1.06 2.97
CA LEU A 55 1.13 -1.52 2.66
C LEU A 55 0.44 -0.44 1.83
N GLU A 56 0.09 -0.78 0.59
CA GLU A 56 -0.59 0.12 -0.34
C GLU A 56 -2.09 -0.20 -0.34
N ILE A 57 -2.90 0.79 0.01
CA ILE A 57 -4.36 0.71 0.04
C ILE A 57 -4.87 1.59 -1.10
N THR A 58 -5.70 1.06 -2.01
CA THR A 58 -6.25 1.84 -3.13
C THR A 58 -7.54 2.57 -2.75
N GLU A 59 -7.76 3.76 -3.30
CA GLU A 59 -9.05 4.49 -3.18
C GLU A 59 -10.19 3.81 -3.97
N GLN A 60 -9.87 2.95 -4.94
CA GLN A 60 -10.87 2.28 -5.78
C GLN A 60 -11.73 1.26 -5.00
N GLU A 61 -11.16 0.63 -3.98
CA GLU A 61 -11.91 -0.23 -3.07
C GLU A 61 -12.36 0.62 -1.87
N PRO A 62 -13.68 0.81 -1.66
CA PRO A 62 -14.16 1.62 -0.54
C PRO A 62 -13.80 0.95 0.78
N LEU A 63 -12.80 1.51 1.47
CA LEU A 63 -12.43 1.12 2.81
C LEU A 63 -13.36 1.84 3.80
N LEU A 64 -14.27 1.08 4.42
CA LEU A 64 -15.05 1.58 5.55
C LEU A 64 -14.12 1.72 6.75
N LEU A 65 -13.69 2.95 7.02
CA LEU A 65 -12.94 3.28 8.21
C LEU A 65 -13.85 3.14 9.42
N ASN A 66 -13.48 2.19 10.27
CA ASN A 66 -14.04 2.01 11.60
C ASN A 66 -12.84 1.83 12.55
N ASP A 67 -13.10 1.95 13.85
CA ASP A 67 -12.06 1.87 14.88
C ASP A 67 -11.20 0.60 14.73
N ALA A 68 -11.80 -0.55 14.38
CA ALA A 68 -11.05 -1.79 14.21
C ALA A 68 -10.09 -1.78 13.02
N VAL A 69 -10.46 -1.16 11.89
CA VAL A 69 -9.58 -0.98 10.73
C VAL A 69 -8.46 0.00 11.04
N VAL A 70 -8.80 1.13 11.67
CA VAL A 70 -7.84 2.15 12.09
C VAL A 70 -6.81 1.57 13.07
N ASP A 71 -7.26 0.82 14.07
CA ASP A 71 -6.41 0.15 15.05
C ASP A 71 -5.47 -0.87 14.40
N LYS A 72 -5.97 -1.66 13.43
CA LYS A 72 -5.13 -2.62 12.69
C LYS A 72 -4.01 -1.91 11.93
N LEU A 73 -4.33 -0.85 11.18
CA LEU A 73 -3.35 -0.12 10.37
C LEU A 73 -2.34 0.64 11.25
N ASN A 74 -2.80 1.28 12.32
CA ASN A 74 -1.93 1.93 13.30
C ASN A 74 -1.02 0.93 14.04
N THR A 75 -1.54 -0.26 14.36
CA THR A 75 -0.73 -1.34 14.95
C THR A 75 0.39 -1.74 14.01
N LEU A 76 0.11 -1.92 12.71
CA LEU A 76 1.14 -2.27 11.73
C LEU A 76 2.13 -1.13 11.51
N HIS A 77 1.67 0.13 11.50
CA HIS A 77 2.53 1.31 11.46
C HIS A 77 3.53 1.33 12.62
N SER A 78 3.06 1.12 13.86
CA SER A 78 3.93 1.03 15.05
C SER A 78 4.93 -0.12 15.01
N ARG A 79 4.70 -1.13 14.16
CA ARG A 79 5.60 -2.28 13.93
C ARG A 79 6.60 -2.05 12.81
N GLY A 80 6.62 -0.85 12.23
CA GLY A 80 7.59 -0.42 11.23
C GLY A 80 7.12 -0.59 9.78
N PHE A 81 5.84 -0.90 9.55
CA PHE A 81 5.27 -0.80 8.20
C PHE A 81 5.00 0.66 7.85
N SER A 82 5.29 1.03 6.61
CA SER A 82 4.75 2.26 6.05
C SER A 82 3.35 2.00 5.48
N ILE A 83 2.44 2.96 5.64
CA ILE A 83 1.10 2.90 5.06
C ILE A 83 1.01 3.92 3.93
N ALA A 84 0.57 3.47 2.75
CA ALA A 84 0.42 4.31 1.57
C ALA A 84 -1.00 4.25 1.01
N LEU A 85 -1.50 5.39 0.56
CA LEU A 85 -2.75 5.49 -0.20
C LEU A 85 -2.41 5.56 -1.69
N ASP A 86 -2.91 4.60 -2.48
CA ASP A 86 -2.70 4.50 -3.92
C ASP A 86 -3.89 5.01 -4.74
N ASP A 87 -3.62 5.40 -5.98
CA ASP A 87 -4.60 5.96 -6.94
C ASP A 87 -5.41 7.16 -6.40
N PHE A 88 -4.79 7.98 -5.56
CA PHE A 88 -5.46 9.13 -4.95
C PHE A 88 -6.00 10.11 -6.02
N GLY A 89 -7.27 10.48 -5.89
CA GLY A 89 -7.99 11.39 -6.79
C GLY A 89 -8.81 10.68 -7.87
N THR A 90 -8.91 9.34 -7.82
CA THR A 90 -9.65 8.55 -8.82
C THR A 90 -10.99 8.01 -8.29
N GLY A 91 -11.29 8.17 -6.99
CA GLY A 91 -12.42 7.51 -6.32
C GLY A 91 -13.12 8.31 -5.20
N TYR A 92 -13.68 7.57 -4.24
CA TYR A 92 -14.50 8.09 -3.14
C TYR A 92 -13.67 8.92 -2.15
N SER A 93 -13.99 10.21 -2.05
CA SER A 93 -13.73 11.10 -0.90
C SER A 93 -12.38 10.89 -0.18
N GLY A 94 -11.26 10.75 -0.92
CA GLY A 94 -9.93 10.47 -0.36
C GLY A 94 -9.46 11.40 0.77
N LEU A 95 -10.03 12.59 0.93
CA LEU A 95 -9.75 13.50 2.06
C LEU A 95 -10.28 13.01 3.41
N SER A 96 -11.40 12.27 3.45
CA SER A 96 -11.98 11.82 4.72
C SER A 96 -11.08 10.74 5.36
N CYS A 97 -10.53 9.86 4.53
CA CYS A 97 -9.60 8.83 5.00
C CYS A 97 -8.28 9.40 5.54
N LEU A 98 -7.79 10.50 4.97
CA LEU A 98 -6.57 11.16 5.41
C LEU A 98 -6.67 11.78 6.82
N HIS A 99 -7.87 12.01 7.32
CA HIS A 99 -8.06 12.62 8.64
C HIS A 99 -8.06 11.59 9.79
N GLU A 100 -8.36 10.32 9.49
CA GLU A 100 -8.53 9.26 10.49
C GLU A 100 -7.34 8.29 10.55
N LEU A 101 -6.50 8.26 9.50
CA LEU A 101 -5.36 7.35 9.38
C LEU A 101 -4.03 8.10 9.22
N ILE A 102 -2.98 7.57 9.85
CA ILE A 102 -1.62 8.04 9.65
C ILE A 102 -1.05 7.37 8.39
N PHE A 103 -1.05 8.10 7.29
CA PHE A 103 -0.37 7.69 6.06
C PHE A 103 1.05 8.27 6.01
N ASP A 104 2.02 7.46 5.61
CA ASP A 104 3.39 7.91 5.34
C ASP A 104 3.53 8.41 3.89
N TYR A 105 2.71 7.87 2.98
CA TYR A 105 2.78 8.18 1.55
C TYR A 105 1.39 8.33 0.93
N ILE A 106 1.28 9.25 0.00
CA ILE A 106 0.13 9.37 -0.91
C ILE A 106 0.67 9.29 -2.33
N LYS A 107 0.23 8.29 -3.08
CA LYS A 107 0.58 8.10 -4.50
C LYS A 107 -0.50 8.77 -5.34
N ILE A 108 -0.10 9.76 -6.13
CA ILE A 108 -0.98 10.47 -7.05
C ILE A 108 -1.06 9.68 -8.35
N ASP A 109 -2.27 9.43 -8.85
CA ASP A 109 -2.46 8.74 -10.12
C ASP A 109 -1.76 9.49 -11.27
N GLN A 110 -1.09 8.73 -12.13
CA GLN A 110 -0.30 9.24 -13.25
C GLN A 110 -1.14 10.08 -14.25
N SER A 111 -2.46 9.88 -14.31
CA SER A 111 -3.31 10.67 -15.19
C SER A 111 -3.41 12.14 -14.76
N PHE A 112 -3.20 12.43 -13.47
CA PHE A 112 -3.08 13.81 -12.97
C PHE A 112 -1.75 14.43 -13.37
N VAL A 113 -0.64 13.69 -13.26
CA VAL A 113 0.70 14.18 -13.62
C VAL A 113 0.79 14.51 -15.12
N GLY A 114 0.15 13.71 -15.98
CA GLY A 114 0.08 13.99 -17.42
C GLY A 114 -0.65 15.30 -17.75
N ARG A 115 -1.66 15.68 -16.95
CA ARG A 115 -2.40 16.95 -17.11
C ARG A 115 -1.62 18.17 -16.65
N VAL A 116 -0.88 18.06 -15.54
CA VAL A 116 -0.03 19.15 -15.01
C VAL A 116 1.10 19.50 -15.98
N THR A 117 1.62 18.50 -16.71
CA THR A 117 2.66 18.69 -17.74
C THR A 117 2.12 19.01 -19.14
N GLY A 118 0.80 19.20 -19.30
CA GLY A 118 0.18 19.62 -20.57
C GLY A 118 0.03 18.53 -21.64
N ARG A 119 0.26 17.24 -21.34
CA ARG A 119 0.00 16.15 -22.28
C ARG A 119 -1.48 15.75 -22.25
N ARG A 120 -2.23 16.15 -23.29
CA ARG A 120 -3.61 15.68 -23.56
C ARG A 120 -3.61 14.15 -23.74
N ARG A 121 -4.45 13.41 -23.00
CA ARG A 121 -4.60 11.95 -23.15
C ARG A 121 -5.10 11.61 -24.56
N GLN A 122 -4.45 10.67 -25.25
CA GLN A 122 -5.19 9.72 -26.09
C GLN A 122 -5.86 8.74 -25.14
N ALA A 123 -7.20 8.69 -25.18
CA ALA A 123 -7.97 7.71 -24.45
C ALA A 123 -7.80 6.34 -25.12
N SER A 124 -7.13 5.40 -24.46
CA SER A 124 -7.39 3.98 -24.69
C SER A 124 -8.44 3.53 -23.68
N CYS A 125 -9.67 3.44 -24.17
CA CYS A 125 -10.75 2.70 -23.54
C CYS A 125 -10.33 1.23 -23.53
N TRP A 126 -10.11 0.64 -22.36
CA TRP A 126 -9.93 -0.81 -22.25
C TRP A 126 -11.32 -1.45 -22.31
N THR A 127 -11.74 -1.85 -23.51
CA THR A 127 -12.69 -2.95 -23.70
C THR A 127 -11.89 -4.23 -23.91
N ALA A 128 -12.06 -5.18 -22.99
CA ALA A 128 -12.01 -6.62 -23.24
C ALA A 128 -12.86 -7.30 -22.17
#